data_AF-X1HR40-F1
#
_entry.id   AF-X1HR40-F1
#
_cell.length_a   1.000
_cell.length_b   1.000
_cell.length_c   1.000
_cell.angle_alpha   90.00
_cell.angle_beta   90.00
_cell.angle_gamma   90.00
#
_symmetry.space_group_name_H-M   'P 1'
#
loop_
_entity.id
_entity.type
_entity.pdbx_description
1 polymer ?
#
loop_
_entity_poly.entity_id
_entity_poly.type
_entity_poly.pdbx_seq_one_letter_code
_entity_poly.pdbx_strand_id
1 'polypeptide(L)'
;MDFYNDIKERFFNLIKEKDLMSSKVEVVSARTLTPQEVIGKPERDDFPLLKGKEVMLQADFKGSLGQVFTDMPGNYSGGLREILAMPLDNNFKRAVFIATLNAVLRHLNYISKTVHCKDKEPGECAAHLVDYIKERFGQPRIAFIGMQPAMVEALSTHFKIRVADLDPDNIGRKKCGVIIEDFSLTKEILSWADIVLATGTTV
;
A
#
# COMPACT_ATOMS: atom_id res chain seq x y z
N MET A 1 -17.01 -13.59 -9.10
CA MET A 1 -17.06 -12.13 -9.23
C MET A 1 -15.62 -11.66 -9.21
N ASP A 2 -15.20 -10.88 -10.21
CA ASP A 2 -13.82 -10.40 -10.33
C ASP A 2 -13.59 -9.21 -9.37
N PHE A 3 -12.58 -9.32 -8.51
CA PHE A 3 -12.29 -8.41 -7.39
C PHE A 3 -12.26 -6.93 -7.81
N TYR A 4 -11.58 -6.62 -8.92
CA TYR A 4 -11.49 -5.24 -9.39
C TYR A 4 -12.78 -4.72 -10.01
N ASN A 5 -13.60 -5.58 -10.61
CA ASN A 5 -14.86 -5.16 -11.20
C ASN A 5 -15.86 -4.73 -10.12
N ASP A 6 -15.89 -5.40 -8.96
CA ASP A 6 -16.69 -4.97 -7.81
C ASP A 6 -16.24 -3.58 -7.30
N ILE A 7 -14.93 -3.35 -7.18
CA ILE A 7 -14.39 -2.03 -6.77
C ILE A 7 -14.80 -0.95 -7.78
N LYS A 8 -14.65 -1.22 -9.08
CA LYS A 8 -15.04 -0.27 -10.14
C LYS A 8 -16.53 0.06 -10.10
N GLU A 9 -17.39 -0.93 -9.90
CA GLU A 9 -18.83 -0.73 -9.84
C GLU A 9 -19.22 0.13 -8.64
N ARG A 10 -18.70 -0.18 -7.45
CA ARG A 10 -18.92 0.63 -6.24
C ARG A 10 -18.41 2.05 -6.41
N PHE A 11 -17.21 2.19 -6.97
CA PHE A 11 -16.63 3.51 -7.21
C PHE A 11 -17.44 4.32 -8.23
N PHE A 12 -17.90 3.68 -9.32
CA PHE A 12 -18.77 4.31 -10.31
C PHE A 12 -20.06 4.85 -9.69
N ASN A 13 -20.74 4.05 -8.86
CA ASN A 13 -21.96 4.48 -8.18
C ASN A 13 -21.71 5.70 -7.28
N LEU A 14 -20.62 5.68 -6.51
CA LEU A 14 -20.22 6.80 -5.63
C LEU A 14 -19.98 8.11 -6.38
N ILE A 15 -19.31 8.06 -7.54
CA ILE A 15 -18.96 9.28 -8.29
C ILE A 15 -20.08 9.76 -9.23
N LYS A 16 -20.94 8.84 -9.70
CA LYS A 16 -22.10 9.16 -10.53
C LYS A 16 -23.13 9.96 -9.75
N GLU A 17 -23.42 9.56 -8.51
CA GLU A 17 -24.34 10.28 -7.62
C GLU A 17 -23.91 11.72 -7.32
N LYS A 18 -22.62 12.03 -7.52
CA LYS A 18 -22.01 13.33 -7.23
C LYS A 18 -21.60 14.12 -8.48
N ASP A 19 -22.00 13.65 -9.66
CA ASP A 19 -21.69 14.25 -10.97
C ASP A 19 -20.17 14.50 -11.21
N LEU A 20 -19.33 13.60 -10.69
CA LEU A 20 -17.86 13.73 -10.79
C LEU A 20 -17.29 13.06 -12.04
N MET A 21 -18.10 12.37 -12.85
CA MET A 21 -17.65 11.54 -13.98
C MET A 21 -16.77 12.28 -15.00
N SER A 22 -16.98 13.58 -15.20
CA SER A 22 -16.23 14.44 -16.12
C SER A 22 -14.99 15.09 -15.49
N SER A 23 -14.81 14.96 -14.16
CA SER A 23 -13.68 15.55 -13.46
C SER A 23 -12.37 14.86 -13.87
N LYS A 24 -11.34 15.66 -14.09
CA LYS A 24 -9.99 15.18 -14.42
C LYS A 24 -9.21 14.82 -13.17
N VAL A 25 -8.33 13.84 -13.30
CA VAL A 25 -7.33 13.44 -12.31
C VAL A 25 -5.97 13.52 -13.00
N GLU A 26 -4.99 14.07 -12.31
CA GLU A 26 -3.60 14.00 -12.73
C GLU A 26 -2.89 12.96 -11.88
N VAL A 27 -2.29 11.95 -12.52
CA VAL A 27 -1.51 10.92 -11.83
C VAL A 27 -0.07 11.03 -12.29
N VAL A 28 0.78 11.43 -11.37
CA VAL A 28 2.20 11.63 -11.62
C VAL A 28 3.01 10.56 -10.90
N SER A 29 3.99 10.00 -11.59
CA SER A 29 4.97 9.14 -10.96
C SER A 29 5.91 9.96 -10.10
N ALA A 30 6.18 9.47 -8.89
CA ALA A 30 7.26 9.98 -8.07
C ALA A 30 8.64 9.75 -8.71
N ARG A 31 8.80 9.22 -9.93
CA ARG A 31 10.10 9.36 -10.62
C ARG A 31 10.52 10.82 -10.79
N THR A 32 9.59 11.78 -10.73
CA THR A 32 9.92 13.22 -10.60
C THR A 32 10.15 13.68 -9.16
N LEU A 33 9.75 12.89 -8.15
CA LEU A 33 9.94 13.17 -6.73
C LEU A 33 11.11 12.34 -6.18
N THR A 34 12.08 13.01 -5.58
CA THR A 34 13.18 12.36 -4.88
C THR A 34 12.67 11.44 -3.76
N PRO A 35 13.42 10.38 -3.37
CA PRO A 35 13.05 9.58 -2.21
C PRO A 35 12.79 10.42 -0.95
N GLN A 36 13.51 11.53 -0.79
CA GLN A 36 13.29 12.50 0.29
C GLN A 36 11.92 13.19 0.21
N GLU A 37 11.38 13.47 -0.97
CA GLU A 37 10.05 14.06 -1.11
C GLU A 37 8.93 13.06 -0.79
N VAL A 38 9.20 11.76 -0.99
CA VAL A 38 8.22 10.69 -0.77
C VAL A 38 8.18 10.24 0.69
N ILE A 39 9.32 9.82 1.27
CA ILE A 39 9.40 9.26 2.63
C ILE A 39 10.21 10.14 3.61
N GLY A 40 10.73 11.29 3.16
CA GLY A 40 11.54 12.15 4.01
C GLY A 40 12.94 11.59 4.25
N LYS A 41 13.46 11.80 5.46
CA LYS A 41 14.71 11.22 5.94
C LYS A 41 14.41 10.23 7.07
N PRO A 42 13.92 9.02 6.74
CA PRO A 42 13.69 8.02 7.76
C PRO A 42 14.99 7.64 8.46
N GLU A 43 14.89 7.15 9.69
CA GLU A 43 16.04 6.72 10.51
C GLU A 43 16.71 5.44 9.97
N ARG A 44 16.09 4.80 8.97
CA ARG A 44 16.52 3.55 8.34
C ARG A 44 16.60 3.71 6.83
N ASP A 45 17.50 2.97 6.20
CA ASP A 45 17.76 3.01 4.76
C ASP A 45 17.24 1.78 3.99
N ASP A 46 16.58 0.84 4.68
CA ASP A 46 16.25 -0.47 4.13
C ASP A 46 14.87 -0.58 3.46
N PHE A 47 14.11 0.52 3.40
CA PHE A 47 12.80 0.60 2.76
C PHE A 47 12.84 0.36 1.23
N PRO A 48 11.85 -0.35 0.65
CA PRO A 48 11.80 -0.61 -0.80
C PRO A 48 11.90 0.65 -1.68
N LEU A 49 11.28 1.76 -1.25
CA LEU A 49 11.34 3.06 -1.94
C LEU A 49 12.76 3.61 -2.04
N LEU A 50 13.55 3.50 -0.97
CA LEU A 50 14.93 4.02 -0.95
C LEU A 50 15.86 3.21 -1.86
N LYS A 51 15.56 1.92 -2.03
CA LYS A 51 16.31 1.00 -2.90
C LYS A 51 15.87 1.07 -4.37
N GLY A 52 14.85 1.86 -4.69
CA GLY A 52 14.30 1.98 -6.04
C GLY A 52 13.61 0.72 -6.56
N LYS A 53 13.29 -0.24 -5.67
CA LYS A 53 12.56 -1.47 -6.02
C LYS A 53 11.08 -1.21 -6.23
N GLU A 54 10.54 -0.26 -5.48
CA GLU A 54 9.21 0.27 -5.64
C GLU A 54 9.31 1.79 -5.85
N VAL A 55 8.36 2.33 -6.58
CA VAL A 55 8.14 3.77 -6.72
C VAL A 55 6.78 4.13 -6.15
N MET A 56 6.61 5.39 -5.75
CA MET A 56 5.30 5.92 -5.39
C MET A 56 4.65 6.52 -6.64
N LEU A 57 3.38 6.23 -6.92
CA LEU A 57 2.56 7.09 -7.79
C LEU A 57 1.70 7.98 -6.90
N GLN A 58 1.46 9.21 -7.34
CA GLN A 58 0.58 10.15 -6.67
C GLN A 58 -0.46 10.67 -7.66
N ALA A 59 -1.73 10.45 -7.34
CA ALA A 59 -2.85 11.13 -7.96
C ALA A 59 -3.18 12.42 -7.21
N ASP A 60 -3.43 13.50 -7.96
CA ASP A 60 -4.06 14.71 -7.47
C ASP A 60 -5.48 14.79 -8.07
N PHE A 61 -6.47 14.82 -7.17
CA PHE A 61 -7.84 15.14 -7.51
C PHE A 61 -8.31 16.36 -6.71
N LYS A 62 -8.36 17.52 -7.36
CA LYS A 62 -8.81 18.78 -6.75
C LYS A 62 -8.05 19.12 -5.45
N GLY A 63 -6.73 18.91 -5.44
CA GLY A 63 -5.84 19.12 -4.30
C GLY A 63 -5.85 17.99 -3.26
N SER A 64 -6.68 16.96 -3.46
CA SER A 64 -6.69 15.78 -2.60
C SER A 64 -5.74 14.73 -3.17
N LEU A 65 -4.71 14.38 -2.41
CA LEU A 65 -3.67 13.48 -2.84
C LEU A 65 -3.99 12.02 -2.51
N GLY A 66 -3.75 11.12 -3.47
CA GLY A 66 -3.87 9.67 -3.30
C GLY A 66 -2.60 8.98 -3.77
N GLN A 67 -1.91 8.29 -2.87
CA GLN A 67 -0.64 7.63 -3.15
C GLN A 67 -0.80 6.11 -3.21
N VAL A 68 0.08 5.46 -3.97
CA VAL A 68 0.19 4.00 -4.08
C VAL A 68 1.61 3.60 -4.47
N PHE A 69 2.08 2.45 -3.97
CA PHE A 69 3.34 1.86 -4.40
C PHE A 69 3.16 1.06 -5.70
N THR A 70 4.18 1.05 -6.55
CA THR A 70 4.20 0.21 -7.75
C THR A 70 5.62 -0.13 -8.17
N ASP A 71 5.79 -1.26 -8.84
CA ASP A 71 6.99 -1.68 -9.56
C ASP A 71 7.02 -1.15 -11.01
N MET A 72 5.90 -0.61 -11.51
CA MET A 72 5.76 -0.11 -12.88
C MET A 72 5.47 1.41 -12.90
N PRO A 73 6.50 2.28 -12.80
CA PRO A 73 6.31 3.73 -12.82
C PRO A 73 5.80 4.26 -14.16
N GLY A 74 4.94 5.28 -14.13
CA GLY A 74 4.53 6.04 -15.31
C GLY A 74 3.66 7.25 -14.95
N ASN A 75 3.48 8.16 -15.90
CA ASN A 75 2.58 9.29 -15.77
C ASN A 75 1.28 9.03 -16.52
N TYR A 76 0.17 9.54 -16.00
CA TYR A 76 -1.15 9.44 -16.61
C TYR A 76 -1.97 10.70 -16.31
N SER A 77 -2.74 11.16 -17.29
CA SER A 77 -3.73 12.23 -17.11
C SER A 77 -4.98 11.86 -17.89
N GLY A 78 -6.13 11.95 -17.25
CA GLY A 78 -7.39 11.54 -17.85
C GLY A 78 -8.60 11.85 -16.97
N GLY A 79 -9.79 11.66 -17.52
CA GLY A 79 -11.05 11.78 -16.78
C GLY A 79 -11.36 10.53 -15.95
N LEU A 80 -12.15 10.69 -14.88
CA LEU A 80 -12.62 9.55 -14.07
C LEU A 80 -13.35 8.48 -14.90
N ARG A 81 -14.08 8.87 -15.95
CA ARG A 81 -14.70 7.95 -16.91
C ARG A 81 -13.68 7.05 -17.60
N GLU A 82 -12.57 7.61 -18.06
CA GLU A 82 -11.52 6.87 -18.77
C GLU A 82 -10.80 5.91 -17.82
N ILE A 83 -10.53 6.36 -16.60
CA ILE A 83 -9.92 5.56 -15.54
C ILE A 83 -10.80 4.36 -15.17
N LEU A 84 -12.12 4.55 -15.06
CA LEU A 84 -13.06 3.45 -14.84
C LEU A 84 -13.10 2.46 -16.00
N ALA A 85 -13.04 2.94 -17.23
CA ALA A 85 -13.06 2.12 -18.44
C ALA A 85 -11.71 1.40 -18.70
N MET A 86 -10.62 1.86 -18.11
CA MET A 86 -9.27 1.33 -18.33
C MET A 86 -9.15 -0.14 -17.88
N PRO A 87 -8.65 -1.07 -18.73
CA PRO A 87 -8.41 -2.45 -18.33
C PRO A 87 -7.28 -2.52 -17.29
N LEU A 88 -7.47 -3.27 -16.19
CA LEU A 88 -6.49 -3.40 -15.11
C LEU A 88 -5.58 -4.63 -15.28
N ASP A 89 -5.01 -4.73 -16.48
CA ASP A 89 -4.24 -5.89 -16.97
C ASP A 89 -2.75 -5.86 -16.57
N ASN A 90 -2.26 -4.75 -16.00
CA ASN A 90 -0.89 -4.62 -15.51
C ASN A 90 -0.81 -3.73 -14.25
N ASN A 91 0.34 -3.77 -13.58
CA ASN A 91 0.54 -3.06 -12.30
C ASN A 91 0.51 -1.55 -12.45
N PHE A 92 0.96 -0.98 -13.57
CA PHE A 92 0.87 0.46 -13.81
C PHE A 92 -0.58 0.94 -13.85
N LYS A 93 -1.44 0.27 -14.63
CA LYS A 93 -2.86 0.64 -14.75
C LYS A 93 -3.62 0.42 -13.43
N ARG A 94 -3.30 -0.64 -12.69
CA ARG A 94 -3.83 -0.86 -11.32
C ARG A 94 -3.41 0.26 -10.39
N ALA A 95 -2.13 0.63 -10.39
CA ALA A 95 -1.62 1.73 -9.57
C ALA A 95 -2.29 3.06 -9.92
N VAL A 96 -2.45 3.40 -11.20
CA VAL A 96 -3.20 4.60 -11.63
C VAL A 96 -4.64 4.59 -11.10
N PHE A 97 -5.32 3.45 -11.21
CA PHE A 97 -6.70 3.29 -10.71
C PHE A 97 -6.78 3.44 -9.18
N ILE A 98 -5.92 2.76 -8.42
CA ILE A 98 -5.91 2.78 -6.96
C ILE A 98 -5.47 4.16 -6.41
N ALA A 99 -4.45 4.80 -7.00
CA ALA A 99 -4.05 6.15 -6.63
C ALA A 99 -5.22 7.14 -6.81
N THR A 100 -5.94 7.02 -7.93
CA THR A 100 -7.13 7.82 -8.22
C THR A 100 -8.24 7.56 -7.21
N LEU A 101 -8.52 6.29 -6.90
CA LEU A 101 -9.51 5.92 -5.89
C LEU A 101 -9.18 6.56 -4.54
N ASN A 102 -7.91 6.48 -4.11
CA ASN A 102 -7.43 7.10 -2.88
C ASN A 102 -7.64 8.61 -2.88
N ALA A 103 -7.28 9.30 -3.97
CA ALA A 103 -7.42 10.75 -4.10
C ALA A 103 -8.89 11.20 -4.06
N VAL A 104 -9.77 10.50 -4.79
CA VAL A 104 -11.20 10.84 -4.87
C VAL A 104 -11.92 10.53 -3.57
N LEU A 105 -11.69 9.37 -2.96
CA LEU A 105 -12.32 9.03 -1.67
C LEU A 105 -11.87 10.00 -0.56
N ARG A 106 -10.63 10.49 -0.63
CA ARG A 106 -10.16 11.56 0.25
C ARG A 106 -10.89 12.88 0.00
N HIS A 107 -11.00 13.30 -1.26
CA HIS A 107 -11.75 14.51 -1.62
C HIS A 107 -13.21 14.47 -1.11
N LEU A 108 -13.80 13.27 -1.14
CA LEU A 108 -15.15 13.02 -0.66
C LEU A 108 -15.26 12.82 0.87
N ASN A 109 -14.15 12.94 1.60
CA ASN A 109 -14.07 12.75 3.05
C ASN A 109 -14.45 11.33 3.55
N TYR A 110 -14.40 10.31 2.70
CA TYR A 110 -14.58 8.92 3.13
C TYR A 110 -13.34 8.35 3.82
N ILE A 111 -12.16 8.82 3.41
CA ILE A 111 -10.86 8.41 3.96
C ILE A 111 -9.94 9.63 4.11
N SER A 112 -8.89 9.53 4.94
CA SER A 112 -7.98 10.67 5.20
C SER A 112 -6.50 10.32 5.14
N LYS A 113 -6.11 9.05 5.26
CA LYS A 113 -4.72 8.58 5.34
C LYS A 113 -4.24 7.97 4.03
N THR A 114 -4.17 8.81 2.99
CA THR A 114 -3.84 8.41 1.61
C THR A 114 -2.49 8.93 1.12
N VAL A 115 -1.75 9.61 1.99
CA VAL A 115 -0.39 10.09 1.76
C VAL A 115 0.48 9.36 2.75
N HIS A 116 1.58 8.80 2.27
CA HIS A 116 2.49 8.01 3.06
C HIS A 116 3.16 8.87 4.13
N CYS A 117 3.49 8.24 5.24
CA CYS A 117 4.16 8.85 6.36
C CYS A 117 5.60 9.25 6.01
N LYS A 118 6.13 10.23 6.73
CA LYS A 118 7.48 10.78 6.49
C LYS A 118 8.35 10.76 7.75
N ASP A 119 9.66 10.78 7.52
CA ASP A 119 10.67 10.93 8.58
C ASP A 119 10.53 9.85 9.67
N LYS A 120 10.10 10.23 10.88
CA LYS A 120 9.96 9.32 12.04
C LYS A 120 8.61 8.59 12.10
N GLU A 121 7.63 9.09 11.36
CA GLU A 121 6.26 8.57 11.39
C GLU A 121 6.15 7.07 11.01
N PRO A 122 6.98 6.48 10.11
CA PRO A 122 6.96 5.03 9.89
C PRO A 122 7.27 4.22 11.16
N GLY A 123 8.22 4.67 11.99
CA GLY A 123 8.57 4.03 13.25
C GLY A 123 7.46 4.19 14.30
N GLU A 124 6.91 5.40 14.42
CA GLU A 124 5.78 5.69 15.32
C GLU A 124 4.53 4.88 14.93
N CYS A 125 4.24 4.77 13.64
CA CYS A 125 3.15 3.95 13.10
C CYS A 125 3.33 2.47 13.44
N ALA A 126 4.56 1.95 13.32
CA ALA A 126 4.88 0.58 13.71
C ALA A 126 4.68 0.33 15.21
N ALA A 127 5.06 1.28 16.06
CA ALA A 127 4.82 1.20 17.51
C ALA A 127 3.31 1.21 17.84
N HIS A 128 2.54 2.14 17.26
CA HIS A 128 1.09 2.18 17.44
C HIS A 128 0.40 0.90 16.97
N LEU A 129 0.90 0.25 15.92
CA LEU A 129 0.35 -1.01 15.43
C LEU A 129 0.52 -2.14 16.45
N VAL A 130 1.63 -2.19 17.19
CA VAL A 130 1.83 -3.14 18.29
C VAL A 130 0.74 -2.95 19.34
N ASP A 131 0.54 -1.71 19.80
CA ASP A 131 -0.42 -1.40 20.85
C ASP A 131 -1.85 -1.73 20.41
N TYR A 132 -2.21 -1.35 19.19
CA TYR A 132 -3.51 -1.67 18.60
C TYR A 132 -3.78 -3.19 18.57
N ILE A 133 -2.78 -4.00 18.22
CA ILE A 133 -2.95 -5.46 18.19
C ILE A 133 -3.06 -6.04 19.60
N LYS A 134 -2.26 -5.55 20.56
CA LYS A 134 -2.35 -5.98 21.97
C LYS A 134 -3.72 -5.70 22.55
N GLU A 135 -4.22 -4.48 22.36
CA GLU A 135 -5.51 -4.06 22.89
C GLU A 135 -6.66 -4.87 22.28
N ARG A 136 -6.63 -5.11 20.98
CA ARG A 136 -7.77 -5.70 20.26
C ARG A 136 -7.76 -7.21 20.19
N PHE A 137 -6.58 -7.84 20.17
CA PHE A 137 -6.43 -9.27 19.92
C PHE A 137 -5.59 -9.99 20.99
N GLY A 138 -5.01 -9.26 21.95
CA GLY A 138 -4.14 -9.83 22.98
C GLY A 138 -2.79 -10.25 22.38
N GLN A 139 -2.60 -11.56 22.17
CA GLN A 139 -1.31 -12.14 21.78
C GLN A 139 -1.45 -13.10 20.57
N PRO A 140 -1.90 -12.63 19.39
CA PRO A 140 -2.15 -13.48 18.24
C PRO A 140 -0.85 -13.95 17.56
N ARG A 141 -0.96 -15.01 16.77
CA ARG A 141 -0.02 -15.35 15.69
C ARG A 141 -0.33 -14.50 14.46
N ILE A 142 0.68 -13.87 13.90
CA ILE A 142 0.54 -12.89 12.81
C ILE A 142 1.10 -13.46 11.50
N ALA A 143 0.26 -13.53 10.48
CA ALA A 143 0.71 -13.63 9.09
C ALA A 143 0.94 -12.22 8.55
N PHE A 144 2.16 -11.91 8.12
CA PHE A 144 2.50 -10.63 7.50
C PHE A 144 2.85 -10.84 6.03
N ILE A 145 2.08 -10.23 5.11
CA ILE A 145 2.25 -10.39 3.67
C ILE A 145 2.79 -9.09 3.09
N GLY A 146 4.00 -9.15 2.54
CA GLY A 146 4.75 -7.99 2.04
C GLY A 146 5.65 -7.37 3.13
N MET A 147 6.96 -7.44 2.94
CA MET A 147 7.95 -7.03 3.93
C MET A 147 7.93 -5.52 4.15
N GLN A 148 7.62 -5.10 5.38
CA GLN A 148 7.69 -3.72 5.86
C GLN A 148 8.63 -3.62 7.08
N PRO A 149 9.90 -3.20 6.91
CA PRO A 149 10.94 -3.37 7.95
C PRO A 149 10.62 -2.79 9.32
N ALA A 150 10.06 -1.58 9.39
CA ALA A 150 9.71 -0.94 10.66
C ALA A 150 8.60 -1.72 11.40
N MET A 151 7.55 -2.13 10.68
CA MET A 151 6.43 -2.88 11.25
C MET A 151 6.85 -4.29 11.66
N VAL A 152 7.60 -5.00 10.81
CA VAL A 152 8.05 -6.36 11.10
C VAL A 152 8.98 -6.38 12.30
N GLU A 153 9.90 -5.42 12.44
CA GLU A 153 10.78 -5.30 13.61
C GLU A 153 10.00 -5.03 14.90
N ALA A 154 9.07 -4.07 14.88
CA ALA A 154 8.26 -3.78 16.04
C ALA A 154 7.42 -5.00 16.45
N LEU A 155 6.75 -5.65 15.50
CA LEU A 155 5.86 -6.77 15.78
C LEU A 155 6.61 -8.05 16.17
N SER A 156 7.76 -8.36 15.58
CA SER A 156 8.50 -9.60 15.87
C SER A 156 9.04 -9.67 17.29
N THR A 157 9.29 -8.52 17.91
CA THR A 157 9.71 -8.45 19.32
C THR A 157 8.58 -8.73 20.31
N HIS A 158 7.33 -8.60 19.87
CA HIS A 158 6.16 -8.74 20.72
C HIS A 158 5.30 -9.96 20.40
N PHE A 159 5.28 -10.44 19.15
CA PHE A 159 4.36 -11.50 18.70
C PHE A 159 5.08 -12.61 17.95
N LYS A 160 4.42 -13.78 17.88
CA LYS A 160 4.80 -14.81 16.91
C LYS A 160 4.35 -14.35 15.53
N ILE A 161 5.29 -14.18 14.62
CA ILE A 161 5.03 -13.65 13.28
C ILE A 161 5.71 -14.55 12.23
N ARG A 162 5.01 -14.75 11.12
CA ARG A 162 5.57 -15.32 9.88
C ARG A 162 5.40 -14.29 8.78
N VAL A 163 6.44 -14.06 7.99
CA VAL A 163 6.47 -13.00 6.99
C VAL A 163 6.70 -13.62 5.62
N ALA A 164 5.77 -13.42 4.69
CA ALA A 164 5.90 -13.84 3.30
C ALA A 164 6.22 -12.64 2.40
N ASP A 165 7.13 -12.82 1.45
CA ASP A 165 7.53 -11.75 0.53
C ASP A 165 7.77 -12.26 -0.89
N LEU A 166 7.66 -11.36 -1.87
CA LEU A 166 7.90 -11.64 -3.29
C LEU A 166 9.34 -11.30 -3.73
N ASP A 167 10.06 -10.48 -2.97
CA ASP A 167 11.40 -10.03 -3.33
C ASP A 167 12.43 -11.15 -3.05
N PRO A 168 13.08 -11.71 -4.09
CA PRO A 168 14.06 -12.78 -3.91
C PRO A 168 15.26 -12.35 -3.06
N ASP A 169 15.55 -11.05 -2.93
CA ASP A 169 16.60 -10.57 -2.03
C ASP A 169 16.21 -10.63 -0.54
N ASN A 170 14.91 -10.76 -0.25
CA ASN A 170 14.42 -10.96 1.11
C ASN A 170 14.35 -12.44 1.47
N ILE A 171 13.89 -13.28 0.54
CA ILE A 171 13.53 -14.68 0.77
C ILE A 171 14.70 -15.49 1.35
N GLY A 172 14.42 -16.27 2.39
CA GLY A 172 15.38 -17.12 3.12
C GLY A 172 16.32 -16.37 4.05
N ARG A 173 16.33 -15.03 4.04
CA ARG A 173 17.21 -14.23 4.91
C ARG A 173 16.54 -13.97 6.25
N LYS A 174 17.38 -13.85 7.30
CA LYS A 174 16.94 -13.33 8.60
C LYS A 174 16.95 -11.81 8.59
N LYS A 175 15.77 -11.19 8.70
CA LYS A 175 15.60 -9.73 8.82
C LYS A 175 14.72 -9.43 10.01
N CYS A 176 15.03 -8.38 10.78
CA CYS A 176 14.19 -7.97 11.91
C CYS A 176 13.87 -9.12 12.90
N GLY A 177 14.83 -10.03 13.09
CA GLY A 177 14.67 -11.21 13.96
C GLY A 177 13.97 -12.43 13.34
N VAL A 178 13.39 -12.32 12.15
CA VAL A 178 12.53 -13.35 11.52
C VAL A 178 13.10 -13.82 10.18
N ILE A 179 12.82 -15.07 9.80
CA ILE A 179 13.13 -15.55 8.45
C ILE A 179 12.03 -15.06 7.52
N ILE A 180 12.42 -14.43 6.41
CA ILE A 180 11.46 -14.05 5.37
C ILE A 180 11.20 -15.27 4.49
N GLU A 181 9.93 -15.66 4.44
CA GLU A 181 9.47 -16.84 3.74
C GLU A 181 9.07 -16.50 2.31
N ASP A 182 9.19 -17.49 1.43
CA ASP A 182 8.79 -17.36 0.03
C ASP A 182 7.26 -17.27 -0.08
N PHE A 183 6.76 -16.45 -1.00
CA PHE A 183 5.33 -16.27 -1.25
C PHE A 183 4.57 -17.58 -1.53
N SER A 184 5.24 -18.62 -2.02
CA SER A 184 4.64 -19.95 -2.22
C SER A 184 4.09 -20.58 -0.93
N LEU A 185 4.60 -20.16 0.23
CA LEU A 185 4.14 -20.61 1.56
C LEU A 185 2.95 -19.82 2.09
N THR A 186 2.46 -18.81 1.36
CA THR A 186 1.37 -17.92 1.83
C THR A 186 0.16 -18.70 2.34
N LYS A 187 -0.29 -19.75 1.64
CA LYS A 187 -1.45 -20.54 2.07
C LYS A 187 -1.24 -21.21 3.43
N GLU A 188 -0.05 -21.72 3.68
CA GLU A 188 0.31 -22.35 4.94
C GLU A 188 0.39 -21.30 6.07
N ILE A 189 1.05 -20.17 5.79
CA ILE A 189 1.19 -19.04 6.72
C ILE A 189 -0.19 -18.52 7.14
N LEU A 190 -1.10 -18.33 6.19
CA LEU A 190 -2.47 -17.89 6.45
C LEU A 190 -3.26 -18.92 7.28
N SER A 191 -3.06 -20.22 7.04
CA SER A 191 -3.72 -21.28 7.81
C SER A 191 -3.20 -21.37 9.25
N TRP A 192 -1.97 -20.93 9.48
CA TRP A 192 -1.34 -20.91 10.81
C TRP A 192 -1.72 -19.68 11.63
N ALA A 193 -2.00 -18.55 11.00
CA ALA A 193 -2.17 -17.28 11.70
C ALA A 193 -3.56 -17.09 12.31
N ASP A 194 -3.61 -16.31 13.39
CA ASP A 194 -4.86 -15.87 14.02
C ASP A 194 -5.33 -14.54 13.40
N ILE A 195 -4.39 -13.69 12.96
CA ILE A 195 -4.66 -12.46 12.20
C ILE A 195 -3.72 -12.32 10.98
N VAL A 196 -4.19 -11.59 9.97
CA VAL A 196 -3.43 -11.31 8.74
C VAL A 196 -3.22 -9.81 8.60
N LEU A 197 -1.97 -9.40 8.39
CA LEU A 197 -1.59 -8.06 7.98
C LEU A 197 -1.03 -8.15 6.56
N ALA A 198 -1.70 -7.53 5.60
CA ALA A 198 -1.28 -7.53 4.20
C ALA A 198 -1.01 -6.09 3.75
N THR A 199 0.10 -5.88 3.04
CA THR A 199 0.42 -4.58 2.47
C THR A 199 -0.59 -4.18 1.39
N GLY A 200 -0.77 -2.88 1.20
CA GLY A 200 -1.64 -2.35 0.15
C GLY A 200 -1.22 -2.75 -1.27
N THR A 201 0.03 -3.16 -1.48
CA THR A 201 0.56 -3.68 -2.76
C THR A 201 -0.01 -5.04 -3.17
N THR A 202 -0.77 -5.69 -2.29
CA THR A 202 -1.54 -6.90 -2.62
C THR A 202 -2.81 -6.62 -3.44
N VAL A 203 -3.19 -5.34 -3.56
CA VAL A 203 -4.34 -4.79 -4.30
C VAL A 203 -3.85 -4.04 -5.53
#